data_AF-A0A7J6L2G1-F1
#
_entry.id   AF-A0A7J6L2G1-F1
#
_cell.length_a   1.000
_cell.length_b   1.000
_cell.length_c   1.000
_cell.angle_alpha   90.00
_cell.angle_beta   90.00
_cell.angle_gamma   90.00
#
_symmetry.space_group_name_H-M   'P 1'
#
loop_
_entity.id
_entity.type
_entity.pdbx_description
1 polymer ?
#
loop_
_entity_poly.entity_id
_entity_poly.type
_entity_poly.pdbx_seq_one_letter_code
_entity_poly.pdbx_strand_id
1 'polypeptide(L)'
;MAAVPVRRRAPRSPNNTASLSEHDKHVTESAATAVPKDGVKQGGTRQPPVTRLNSLKFLYLKLAPVRAELNTEFAVATGDSPVRRYPSGSGEVAGEDRLVEETYTPLSFSWPKALLATIVLLVCVAAMDVALSRMHYHYLFRYEISPAKAEALKALSNVNATVQATNISCTVYDPSIKKTVNDCSRSVCMYEALQLADKRQQVLQTVRQTHIIGRITAEIFDRQRGVDQAAKPEILFRTKSCERIIDSVDHSNRMANMFSIAAGIGSLIGFWLLFCAILRPSVPSVPESEPETVEKVQRRRKLD
;
A
#
# COMPACT_ATOMS: atom_id res chain seq x y z
N MET A 1 24.74 -25.97 -38.97
CA MET A 1 23.85 -24.86 -39.41
C MET A 1 23.55 -24.01 -38.18
N ALA A 2 24.14 -22.82 -38.08
CA ALA A 2 23.98 -21.93 -36.92
C ALA A 2 23.04 -20.77 -37.27
N ALA A 3 22.03 -20.54 -36.42
CA ALA A 3 21.00 -19.52 -36.63
C ALA A 3 21.54 -18.12 -36.26
N VAL A 4 21.40 -17.18 -37.20
CA VAL A 4 21.78 -15.77 -37.03
C VAL A 4 20.63 -15.02 -36.33
N PRO A 5 20.89 -14.22 -35.28
CA PRO A 5 19.84 -13.49 -34.59
C PRO A 5 19.47 -12.20 -35.34
N VAL A 6 18.19 -12.08 -35.71
CA VAL A 6 17.61 -10.88 -36.33
C VAL A 6 17.34 -9.82 -35.26
N ARG A 7 18.11 -8.73 -35.32
CA ARG A 7 17.99 -7.57 -34.43
C ARG A 7 16.83 -6.68 -34.89
N ARG A 8 15.67 -6.73 -34.22
CA ARG A 8 14.55 -5.81 -34.48
C ARG A 8 14.89 -4.41 -33.92
N ARG A 9 14.97 -3.41 -34.80
CA ARG A 9 15.03 -1.98 -34.42
C ARG A 9 13.63 -1.52 -34.00
N ALA A 10 13.54 -0.88 -32.84
CA ALA A 10 12.34 -0.18 -32.40
C ALA A 10 12.11 1.09 -33.24
N PRO A 11 10.86 1.45 -33.57
CA PRO A 11 10.56 2.70 -34.27
C PRO A 11 10.88 3.91 -33.38
N ARG A 12 11.61 4.88 -33.95
CA ARG A 12 11.89 6.18 -33.33
C ARG A 12 10.58 6.96 -33.18
N SER A 13 10.31 7.41 -31.96
CA SER A 13 9.27 8.40 -31.64
C SER A 13 9.61 9.73 -32.34
N PRO A 14 8.66 10.39 -33.04
CA PRO A 14 8.91 11.70 -33.61
C PRO A 14 8.97 12.74 -32.48
N ASN A 15 10.11 13.44 -32.39
CA ASN A 15 10.26 14.67 -31.61
C ASN A 15 9.39 15.76 -32.25
N ASN A 16 8.17 15.92 -31.75
CA ASN A 16 7.35 17.10 -32.01
C ASN A 16 7.56 18.12 -30.89
N THR A 17 8.60 18.93 -31.01
CA THR A 17 8.60 20.28 -30.43
C THR A 17 7.67 21.16 -31.27
N ALA A 18 6.37 20.95 -31.12
CA ALA A 18 5.37 21.87 -31.64
C ALA A 18 5.23 23.00 -30.61
N SER A 19 5.75 24.18 -30.95
CA SER A 19 5.41 25.42 -30.28
C SER A 19 3.89 25.60 -30.36
N LEU A 20 3.22 25.58 -29.21
CA LEU A 20 1.81 25.92 -29.04
C LEU A 20 1.56 27.29 -29.70
N SER A 21 0.88 27.28 -30.85
CA SER A 21 0.47 28.51 -31.51
C SER A 21 -0.52 29.26 -30.61
N GLU A 22 -0.42 30.59 -30.62
CA GLU A 22 -1.25 31.53 -29.85
C GLU A 22 -2.78 31.31 -30.01
N HIS A 23 -3.19 30.57 -31.04
CA HIS A 23 -4.59 30.20 -31.28
C HIS A 23 -5.17 29.18 -30.29
N ASP A 24 -4.35 28.37 -29.60
CA ASP A 24 -4.87 27.41 -28.60
C ASP A 24 -5.26 28.09 -27.26
N LYS A 25 -4.77 29.32 -27.00
CA LYS A 25 -5.19 30.07 -25.80
C LYS A 25 -6.65 30.53 -25.86
N HIS A 26 -7.16 30.89 -27.04
CA HIS A 26 -8.53 31.37 -27.18
C HIS A 26 -9.59 30.26 -27.19
N VAL A 27 -9.23 29.03 -27.60
CA VAL A 27 -10.18 27.90 -27.55
C VAL A 27 -10.41 27.41 -26.12
N THR A 28 -9.40 27.49 -25.25
CA THR A 28 -9.59 27.22 -23.81
C THR A 28 -10.43 28.27 -23.08
N GLU A 29 -10.49 29.50 -23.59
CA GLU A 29 -11.30 30.58 -23.01
C GLU A 29 -12.78 30.50 -23.44
N SER A 30 -13.05 30.08 -24.68
CA SER A 30 -14.43 29.87 -25.16
C SER A 30 -15.10 28.61 -24.58
N ALA A 31 -14.34 27.57 -24.23
CA ALA A 31 -14.91 26.38 -23.57
C ALA A 31 -15.32 26.64 -22.10
N ALA A 32 -14.76 27.67 -21.46
CA ALA A 32 -15.15 28.08 -20.11
C ALA A 32 -16.42 28.96 -20.07
N THR A 33 -16.92 29.42 -21.24
CA THR A 33 -18.02 30.40 -21.33
C THR A 33 -19.37 29.77 -21.72
N ALA A 34 -19.42 28.47 -21.98
CA ALA A 34 -20.65 27.75 -22.34
C ALA A 34 -21.27 26.95 -21.18
N VAL A 35 -21.00 27.34 -19.92
CA VAL A 35 -21.78 26.88 -18.76
C VAL A 35 -22.80 27.98 -18.46
N PRO A 36 -24.11 27.75 -18.68
CA PRO A 36 -25.12 28.73 -18.31
C PRO A 36 -25.06 28.95 -16.79
N LYS A 37 -24.84 30.20 -16.38
CA LYS A 37 -24.84 30.65 -14.97
C LYS A 37 -26.25 30.74 -14.37
N ASP A 38 -27.27 30.28 -15.07
CA ASP A 38 -28.65 30.35 -14.62
C ASP A 38 -28.99 29.14 -13.73
N GLY A 39 -28.88 29.36 -12.43
CA GLY A 39 -29.99 29.05 -11.52
C GLY A 39 -30.38 27.57 -11.36
N VAL A 40 -29.50 26.60 -11.62
CA VAL A 40 -29.73 25.25 -11.10
C VAL A 40 -29.59 25.34 -9.59
N LYS A 41 -30.74 25.39 -8.88
CA LYS A 41 -30.85 25.02 -7.48
C LYS A 41 -30.13 23.68 -7.36
N GLN A 42 -28.91 23.70 -6.82
CA GLN A 42 -28.23 22.49 -6.38
C GLN A 42 -29.17 21.88 -5.34
N GLY A 43 -29.98 20.92 -5.78
CA GLY A 43 -30.65 20.00 -4.90
C GLY A 43 -29.55 19.39 -4.06
N GLY A 44 -29.49 19.79 -2.80
CA GLY A 44 -28.50 19.33 -1.85
C GLY A 44 -28.58 17.82 -1.79
N THR A 45 -27.76 17.16 -2.60
CA THR A 45 -27.32 15.80 -2.34
C THR A 45 -26.55 15.95 -1.04
N ARG A 46 -27.26 15.69 0.07
CA ARG A 46 -26.67 15.38 1.35
C ARG A 46 -25.57 14.37 1.04
N GLN A 47 -24.33 14.85 0.97
CA GLN A 47 -23.20 13.97 1.17
C GLN A 47 -23.50 13.30 2.52
N PRO A 48 -23.67 11.97 2.57
CA PRO A 48 -23.71 11.32 3.86
C PRO A 48 -22.43 11.76 4.59
N PRO A 49 -22.51 12.19 5.86
CA PRO A 49 -21.32 12.56 6.60
C PRO A 49 -20.37 11.38 6.49
N VAL A 50 -19.26 11.58 5.79
CA VAL A 50 -18.19 10.59 5.70
C VAL A 50 -17.76 10.39 7.15
N THR A 51 -18.20 9.28 7.73
CA THR A 51 -17.84 8.81 9.06
C THR A 51 -16.39 8.36 9.04
N ARG A 52 -15.48 9.33 8.82
CA ARG A 52 -14.02 9.20 8.72
C ARG A 52 -13.35 8.83 10.06
N LEU A 53 -14.12 8.48 11.09
CA LEU A 53 -13.65 8.32 12.47
C LEU A 53 -13.90 6.94 13.10
N ASN A 54 -14.61 6.03 12.43
CA ASN A 54 -14.94 4.73 13.05
C ASN A 54 -13.97 3.61 12.70
N SER A 55 -13.28 3.65 11.55
CA SER A 55 -12.32 2.61 11.15
C SER A 55 -11.02 2.65 11.94
N LEU A 56 -10.50 3.85 12.26
CA LEU A 56 -9.32 4.01 13.12
C LEU A 56 -9.61 3.65 14.58
N LYS A 57 -10.81 3.99 15.10
CA LYS A 57 -11.26 3.53 16.44
C LYS A 57 -11.34 2.00 16.51
N PHE A 58 -11.82 1.34 15.46
CA PHE A 58 -11.89 -0.13 15.41
C PHE A 58 -10.50 -0.78 15.42
N LEU A 59 -9.51 -0.19 14.73
CA LEU A 59 -8.13 -0.68 14.76
C LEU A 59 -7.47 -0.44 16.13
N TYR A 60 -7.69 0.72 16.75
CA TYR A 60 -7.17 1.05 18.07
C TYR A 60 -7.77 0.18 19.19
N LEU A 61 -9.06 -0.14 19.11
CA LEU A 61 -9.76 -1.01 20.08
C LEU A 61 -9.30 -2.47 20.02
N LYS A 62 -8.86 -2.96 18.85
CA LYS A 62 -8.28 -4.32 18.74
C LYS A 62 -6.82 -4.42 19.20
N LEU A 63 -6.08 -3.30 19.27
CA LEU A 63 -4.69 -3.28 19.73
C LEU A 63 -4.54 -2.98 21.23
N ALA A 64 -5.61 -2.52 21.89
CA ALA A 64 -5.63 -2.28 23.34
C ALA A 64 -5.25 -3.50 24.22
N PRO A 65 -5.73 -4.75 23.96
CA PRO A 65 -5.36 -5.89 24.80
C PRO A 65 -3.88 -6.29 24.67
N VAL A 66 -3.26 -6.10 23.49
CA VAL A 66 -1.83 -6.39 23.27
C VAL A 66 -0.93 -5.47 24.09
N ARG A 67 -1.38 -4.25 24.40
CA ARG A 67 -0.64 -3.30 25.23
C ARG A 67 -0.65 -3.65 26.72
N ALA A 68 -1.68 -4.36 27.20
CA ALA A 68 -1.76 -4.76 28.59
C ALA A 68 -0.79 -5.91 28.92
N GLU A 69 -0.64 -6.89 28.02
CA GLU A 69 0.30 -8.01 28.20
C GLU A 69 1.77 -7.57 28.14
N LEU A 70 2.12 -6.64 27.24
CA LEU A 70 3.50 -6.11 27.14
C LEU A 70 3.96 -5.33 28.38
N ASN A 71 3.05 -4.67 29.10
CA ASN A 71 3.40 -3.93 30.31
C ASN A 71 3.64 -4.84 31.52
N THR A 72 2.96 -6.00 31.58
CA THR A 72 3.18 -6.98 32.64
C THR A 72 4.53 -7.70 32.53
N GLU A 73 5.04 -7.93 31.32
CA GLU A 73 6.37 -8.53 31.14
C GLU A 73 7.50 -7.52 31.41
N PHE A 74 7.29 -6.23 31.09
CA PHE A 74 8.31 -5.20 31.36
C PHE A 74 8.52 -4.93 32.85
N ALA A 75 7.48 -5.07 33.68
CA ALA A 75 7.59 -4.93 35.14
C ALA A 75 8.40 -6.07 35.80
N VAL A 76 8.48 -7.23 35.15
CA VAL A 76 9.33 -8.36 35.61
C VAL A 76 10.79 -8.14 35.24
N ALA A 77 11.07 -7.44 34.13
CA ALA A 77 12.43 -7.17 33.66
C ALA A 77 13.16 -6.06 34.44
N THR A 78 12.45 -5.19 35.18
CA THR A 78 13.06 -4.07 35.94
C THR A 78 13.61 -4.44 37.31
N GLY A 79 13.67 -5.73 37.68
CA GLY A 79 14.47 -6.17 38.82
C GLY A 79 13.89 -5.93 40.21
N ASP A 80 12.61 -5.55 40.33
CA ASP A 80 11.90 -5.54 41.61
C ASP A 80 11.32 -6.93 41.92
N SER A 81 12.19 -7.94 42.03
CA SER A 81 11.79 -9.22 42.62
C SER A 81 11.75 -9.08 44.14
N PRO A 82 10.61 -9.33 44.81
CA PRO A 82 10.57 -9.31 46.26
C PRO A 82 11.47 -10.42 46.81
N VAL A 83 12.44 -10.03 47.63
CA VAL A 83 13.33 -10.92 48.37
C VAL A 83 12.48 -11.91 49.18
N ARG A 84 12.26 -13.13 48.67
CA ARG A 84 11.71 -14.24 49.44
C ARG A 84 12.76 -14.65 50.48
N ARG A 85 12.63 -14.12 51.69
CA ARG A 85 13.30 -14.68 52.86
C ARG A 85 12.68 -16.04 53.15
N TYR A 86 13.43 -17.11 52.88
CA TYR A 86 13.08 -18.42 53.42
C TYR A 86 13.39 -18.43 54.92
N PRO A 87 12.49 -18.93 55.77
CA PRO A 87 12.77 -19.10 57.19
C PRO A 87 13.88 -20.15 57.36
N SER A 88 14.96 -19.72 58.00
CA SER A 88 16.09 -20.55 58.40
C SER A 88 15.60 -21.63 59.38
N GLY A 89 15.48 -22.86 58.89
CA GLY A 89 15.36 -24.05 59.73
C GLY A 89 16.77 -24.50 60.12
N SER A 90 17.07 -24.42 61.42
CA SER A 90 18.32 -24.87 62.01
C SER A 90 18.44 -26.40 61.94
N GLY A 91 19.25 -26.89 61.02
CA GLY A 91 19.71 -28.27 60.97
C GLY A 91 21.15 -28.29 60.50
N GLU A 92 22.08 -28.42 61.45
CA GLU A 92 23.51 -28.63 61.20
C GLU A 92 23.72 -29.92 60.41
N VAL A 93 23.98 -29.80 59.11
CA VAL A 93 24.69 -30.81 58.34
C VAL A 93 25.81 -30.08 57.61
N ALA A 94 27.05 -30.33 58.02
CA ALA A 94 28.26 -29.81 57.41
C ALA A 94 28.43 -30.42 56.00
N GLY A 95 27.75 -29.83 55.02
CA GLY A 95 28.01 -30.00 53.61
C GLY A 95 28.57 -28.68 53.09
N GLU A 96 29.68 -28.75 52.36
CA GLU A 96 30.36 -27.60 51.76
C GLU A 96 29.49 -27.04 50.61
N ASP A 97 28.46 -26.29 51.00
CA ASP A 97 27.57 -25.56 50.11
C ASP A 97 28.37 -24.45 49.43
N ARG A 98 29.02 -24.79 48.31
CA ARG A 98 29.43 -23.81 47.32
C ARG A 98 28.17 -23.13 46.82
N LEU A 99 27.82 -22.02 47.46
CA LEU A 99 26.98 -20.97 46.92
C LEU A 99 27.53 -20.64 45.54
N VAL A 100 26.96 -21.27 44.51
CA VAL A 100 27.15 -20.88 43.13
C VAL A 100 26.46 -19.54 43.02
N GLU A 101 27.23 -18.48 43.24
CA GLU A 101 26.84 -17.11 42.98
C GLU A 101 26.58 -17.03 41.47
N GLU A 102 25.31 -17.22 41.07
CA GLU A 102 24.84 -16.97 39.71
C GLU A 102 25.12 -15.51 39.40
N THR A 103 26.31 -15.27 38.87
CA THR A 103 26.75 -13.96 38.43
C THR A 103 25.92 -13.66 37.20
N TYR A 104 24.79 -12.97 37.39
CA TYR A 104 23.98 -12.44 36.30
C TYR A 104 24.86 -11.47 35.50
N THR A 105 25.46 -11.96 34.42
CA THR A 105 26.15 -11.08 33.48
C THR A 105 25.08 -10.21 32.83
N PRO A 106 25.12 -8.88 33.01
CA PRO A 106 24.13 -8.00 32.39
C PRO A 106 24.19 -8.22 30.89
N LEU A 107 23.03 -8.43 30.27
CA LEU A 107 22.88 -8.56 28.83
C LEU A 107 23.65 -7.41 28.18
N SER A 108 24.79 -7.71 27.54
CA SER A 108 25.60 -6.69 26.90
C SER A 108 24.84 -6.19 25.67
N PHE A 109 24.09 -5.11 25.84
CA PHE A 109 23.29 -4.51 24.79
C PHE A 109 24.21 -3.99 23.68
N SER A 110 24.26 -4.70 22.56
CA SER A 110 25.03 -4.31 21.39
C SER A 110 24.21 -3.35 20.53
N TRP A 111 24.47 -2.04 20.67
CA TRP A 111 23.85 -0.99 19.85
C TRP A 111 23.79 -1.29 18.34
N PRO A 112 24.83 -1.85 17.70
CA PRO A 112 24.79 -2.20 16.28
C PRO A 112 23.69 -3.22 15.92
N LYS A 113 23.46 -4.22 16.77
CA LYS A 113 22.41 -5.24 16.54
C LYS A 113 21.02 -4.64 16.69
N ALA A 114 20.83 -3.78 17.69
CA ALA A 114 19.58 -3.07 17.91
C ALA A 114 19.27 -2.09 16.75
N LEU A 115 20.28 -1.38 16.25
CA LEU A 115 20.13 -0.50 15.09
C LEU A 115 19.73 -1.28 13.83
N LEU A 116 20.41 -2.39 13.54
CA LEU A 116 20.08 -3.24 12.39
C LEU A 116 18.66 -3.81 12.48
N ALA A 117 18.27 -4.33 13.65
CA ALA A 117 16.92 -4.82 13.92
C ALA A 117 15.86 -3.72 13.69
N THR A 118 16.14 -2.50 14.15
CA THR A 118 15.26 -1.33 13.96
C THR A 118 15.12 -0.98 12.48
N ILE A 119 16.22 -0.98 11.71
CA ILE A 119 16.18 -0.73 10.27
C ILE A 119 15.34 -1.79 9.55
N VAL A 120 15.55 -3.08 9.86
CA VAL A 120 14.77 -4.17 9.27
C VAL A 120 13.27 -4.01 9.60
N LEU A 121 12.94 -3.69 10.85
CA LEU A 121 11.56 -3.43 11.26
C LEU A 121 10.93 -2.28 10.46
N LEU A 122 11.64 -1.16 10.30
CA LEU A 122 11.17 -0.02 9.52
C LEU A 122 10.92 -0.37 8.05
N VAL A 123 11.82 -1.17 7.45
CA VAL A 123 11.65 -1.67 6.07
C VAL A 123 10.43 -2.59 5.96
N CYS A 124 10.21 -3.48 6.93
CA CYS A 124 9.00 -4.30 6.98
C CYS A 124 7.73 -3.45 7.08
N VAL A 125 7.68 -2.50 8.02
CA VAL A 125 6.52 -1.59 8.17
C VAL A 125 6.26 -0.81 6.88
N ALA A 126 7.30 -0.33 6.20
CA ALA A 126 7.17 0.36 4.93
C ALA A 126 6.62 -0.54 3.81
N ALA A 127 7.14 -1.76 3.68
CA ALA A 127 6.67 -2.74 2.72
C ALA A 127 5.20 -3.13 2.98
N MET A 128 4.82 -3.27 4.26
CA MET A 128 3.45 -3.56 4.66
C MET A 128 2.50 -2.40 4.36
N ASP A 129 2.89 -1.13 4.59
CA ASP A 129 2.05 0.02 4.21
C ASP A 129 1.81 0.06 2.70
N VAL A 130 2.82 -0.22 1.88
CA VAL A 130 2.67 -0.33 0.42
C VAL A 130 1.71 -1.46 0.04
N ALA A 131 1.84 -2.64 0.64
CA ALA A 131 0.94 -3.77 0.41
C ALA A 131 -0.51 -3.43 0.81
N LEU A 132 -0.70 -2.87 2.01
CA LEU A 132 -2.01 -2.46 2.53
C LEU A 132 -2.65 -1.36 1.68
N SER A 133 -1.89 -0.37 1.23
CA SER A 133 -2.39 0.69 0.35
C SER A 133 -2.97 0.14 -0.95
N ARG A 134 -2.33 -0.90 -1.51
CA ARG A 134 -2.82 -1.57 -2.71
C ARG A 134 -4.06 -2.40 -2.44
N MET A 135 -4.10 -3.13 -1.32
CA MET A 135 -5.30 -3.86 -0.92
C MET A 135 -6.49 -2.92 -0.66
N HIS A 136 -6.25 -1.80 0.02
CA HIS A 136 -7.25 -0.76 0.28
C HIS A 136 -7.76 -0.13 -1.03
N TYR A 137 -6.87 0.15 -1.98
CA TYR A 137 -7.27 0.60 -3.32
C TYR A 137 -8.17 -0.44 -4.01
N HIS A 138 -7.78 -1.72 -4.03
CA HIS A 138 -8.59 -2.77 -4.67
C HIS A 138 -9.94 -2.96 -4.00
N TYR A 139 -9.99 -2.84 -2.68
CA TYR A 139 -11.23 -2.84 -1.92
C TYR A 139 -12.15 -1.71 -2.38
N LEU A 140 -11.71 -0.44 -2.25
CA LEU A 140 -12.53 0.71 -2.66
C LEU A 140 -12.90 0.66 -4.14
N PHE A 141 -11.98 0.22 -5.00
CA PHE A 141 -12.23 0.09 -6.42
C PHE A 141 -13.37 -0.91 -6.70
N ARG A 142 -13.35 -2.09 -6.05
CA ARG A 142 -14.39 -3.11 -6.23
C ARG A 142 -15.76 -2.68 -5.68
N TYR A 143 -15.78 -1.97 -4.56
CA TYR A 143 -17.02 -1.58 -3.89
C TYR A 143 -17.63 -0.28 -4.40
N GLU A 144 -16.83 0.68 -4.87
CA GLU A 144 -17.32 2.00 -5.29
C GLU A 144 -17.29 2.19 -6.82
N ILE A 145 -16.24 1.73 -7.50
CA ILE A 145 -16.02 2.02 -8.93
C ILE A 145 -16.67 0.96 -9.82
N SER A 146 -16.51 -0.32 -9.51
CA SER A 146 -17.12 -1.40 -10.29
C SER A 146 -18.66 -1.29 -10.43
N PRO A 147 -19.45 -0.99 -9.37
CA PRO A 147 -20.89 -0.79 -9.55
C PRO A 147 -21.21 0.46 -10.38
N ALA A 148 -20.49 1.56 -10.16
CA ALA A 148 -20.66 2.79 -10.95
C ALA A 148 -20.35 2.57 -12.43
N LYS A 149 -19.36 1.74 -12.76
CA LYS A 149 -19.05 1.33 -14.15
C LYS A 149 -20.21 0.53 -14.75
N ALA A 150 -20.78 -0.42 -13.99
CA ALA A 150 -21.93 -1.20 -14.47
C ALA A 150 -23.16 -0.32 -14.71
N GLU A 151 -23.41 0.65 -13.84
CA GLU A 151 -24.47 1.66 -14.01
C GLU A 151 -24.23 2.53 -15.25
N ALA A 152 -23.00 3.00 -15.46
CA ALA A 152 -22.63 3.78 -16.66
C ALA A 152 -22.85 2.98 -17.96
N LEU A 153 -22.46 1.70 -17.99
CA LEU A 153 -22.71 0.83 -19.15
C LEU A 153 -24.21 0.61 -19.38
N LYS A 154 -25.00 0.50 -18.31
CA LYS A 154 -26.47 0.42 -18.41
C LYS A 154 -27.06 1.74 -18.93
N ALA A 155 -26.55 2.89 -18.48
CA ALA A 155 -26.98 4.21 -18.96
C ALA A 155 -26.68 4.40 -20.46
N LEU A 156 -25.59 3.83 -20.95
CA LEU A 156 -25.24 3.81 -22.37
C LEU A 156 -26.17 2.95 -23.22
N SER A 157 -26.66 1.83 -22.69
CA SER A 157 -27.66 1.03 -23.40
C SER A 157 -29.02 1.72 -23.55
N ASN A 158 -29.32 2.72 -22.69
CA ASN A 158 -30.61 3.42 -22.63
C ASN A 158 -30.47 4.95 -22.75
N VAL A 159 -29.74 5.43 -23.76
CA VAL A 159 -29.39 6.85 -23.96
C VAL A 159 -30.59 7.79 -23.80
N ASN A 160 -31.73 7.48 -24.42
CA ASN A 160 -32.92 8.36 -24.39
C ASN A 160 -33.43 8.60 -22.96
N ALA A 161 -33.48 7.56 -22.14
CA ALA A 161 -33.92 7.67 -20.75
C ALA A 161 -32.93 8.50 -19.92
N THR A 162 -31.63 8.27 -20.13
CA THR A 162 -30.56 9.00 -19.43
C THR A 162 -30.57 10.49 -19.77
N VAL A 163 -30.69 10.85 -21.05
CA VAL A 163 -30.78 12.26 -21.50
C VAL A 163 -31.95 12.96 -20.83
N GLN A 164 -33.13 12.32 -20.81
CA GLN A 164 -34.32 12.90 -20.19
C GLN A 164 -34.16 13.06 -18.66
N ALA A 165 -33.52 12.09 -17.99
CA ALA A 165 -33.33 12.13 -16.54
C ALA A 165 -32.28 13.15 -16.08
N THR A 166 -31.22 13.34 -16.87
CA THR A 166 -30.05 14.15 -16.48
C THR A 166 -30.02 15.54 -17.12
N ASN A 167 -30.93 15.80 -18.08
CA ASN A 167 -30.98 17.06 -18.85
C ASN A 167 -29.64 17.39 -19.54
N ILE A 168 -28.95 16.35 -20.03
CA ILE A 168 -27.68 16.50 -20.74
C ILE A 168 -27.93 17.05 -22.15
N SER A 169 -27.17 18.09 -22.53
CA SER A 169 -27.16 18.56 -23.92
C SER A 169 -26.53 17.51 -24.83
N CYS A 170 -27.25 17.14 -25.89
CA CYS A 170 -26.75 16.20 -26.90
C CYS A 170 -25.77 16.84 -27.89
N THR A 171 -25.45 18.13 -27.75
CA THR A 171 -24.47 18.78 -28.62
C THR A 171 -23.06 18.53 -28.11
N VAL A 172 -22.24 17.86 -28.93
CA VAL A 172 -20.83 17.58 -28.63
C VAL A 172 -19.95 18.17 -29.73
N TYR A 173 -18.89 18.87 -29.35
CA TYR A 173 -17.89 19.31 -30.32
C TYR A 173 -17.01 18.14 -30.74
N ASP A 174 -17.04 17.78 -32.03
CA ASP A 174 -16.13 16.78 -32.57
C ASP A 174 -14.88 17.47 -33.14
N PRO A 175 -13.70 17.27 -32.51
CA PRO A 175 -12.46 17.88 -32.99
C PRO A 175 -12.03 17.37 -34.36
N SER A 176 -12.46 16.17 -34.78
CA SER A 176 -12.07 15.55 -36.04
C SER A 176 -12.66 16.28 -37.24
N ILE A 177 -13.90 16.77 -37.10
CA ILE A 177 -14.64 17.49 -38.14
C ILE A 177 -14.80 18.98 -37.83
N LYS A 178 -14.23 19.46 -36.72
CA LYS A 178 -14.29 20.85 -36.22
C LYS A 178 -15.71 21.42 -36.18
N LYS A 179 -16.71 20.59 -35.88
CA LYS A 179 -18.13 20.97 -35.84
C LYS A 179 -18.82 20.39 -34.61
N THR A 180 -19.86 21.08 -34.16
CA THR A 180 -20.79 20.56 -33.15
C THR A 180 -21.73 19.56 -33.81
N VAL A 181 -21.83 18.36 -33.24
CA VAL A 181 -22.71 17.28 -33.70
C VAL A 181 -23.75 17.04 -32.63
N ASN A 182 -25.00 16.79 -33.04
CA ASN A 182 -26.05 16.35 -32.13
C ASN A 182 -25.96 14.83 -31.96
N ASP A 183 -25.17 14.39 -30.99
CA ASP A 183 -24.94 12.98 -30.66
C ASP A 183 -25.13 12.76 -29.15
N CYS A 184 -26.37 12.43 -28.79
CA CYS A 184 -26.75 12.12 -27.42
C CYS A 184 -25.97 10.93 -26.84
N SER A 185 -25.60 9.95 -27.66
CA SER A 185 -24.89 8.77 -27.17
C SER A 185 -23.49 9.15 -26.70
N ARG A 186 -22.82 10.02 -27.46
CA ARG A 186 -21.49 10.52 -27.13
C ARG A 186 -21.51 11.47 -25.94
N SER A 187 -22.51 12.34 -25.81
CA SER A 187 -22.61 13.25 -24.67
C SER A 187 -22.85 12.51 -23.35
N VAL A 188 -23.80 11.55 -23.33
CA VAL A 188 -24.04 10.68 -22.18
C VAL A 188 -22.77 9.90 -21.84
N CYS A 189 -22.07 9.36 -22.83
CA CYS A 189 -20.85 8.62 -22.59
C CYS A 189 -19.74 9.48 -21.97
N MET A 190 -19.51 10.69 -22.50
CA MET A 190 -18.52 11.61 -21.92
C MET A 190 -18.89 11.99 -20.48
N TYR A 191 -20.16 12.24 -20.21
CA TYR A 191 -20.65 12.57 -18.86
C TYR A 191 -20.39 11.43 -17.87
N GLU A 192 -20.80 10.20 -18.20
CA GLU A 192 -20.60 9.02 -17.35
C GLU A 192 -19.11 8.70 -17.15
N ALA A 193 -18.31 8.81 -18.21
CA ALA A 193 -16.87 8.59 -18.13
C ALA A 193 -16.16 9.64 -17.27
N LEU A 194 -16.59 10.91 -17.32
CA LEU A 194 -16.09 11.96 -16.43
C LEU A 194 -16.45 11.69 -14.97
N GLN A 195 -17.70 11.32 -14.68
CA GLN A 195 -18.10 10.95 -13.32
C GLN A 195 -17.29 9.76 -12.78
N LEU A 196 -17.06 8.75 -13.61
CA LEU A 196 -16.28 7.58 -13.23
C LEU A 196 -14.80 7.93 -12.99
N ALA A 197 -14.24 8.84 -13.80
CA ALA A 197 -12.89 9.36 -13.61
C ALA A 197 -12.77 10.15 -12.29
N ASP A 198 -13.73 11.03 -11.99
CA ASP A 198 -13.76 11.81 -10.74
C ASP A 198 -13.87 10.91 -9.51
N LYS A 199 -14.78 9.93 -9.53
CA LYS A 199 -14.90 8.92 -8.45
C LYS A 199 -13.58 8.18 -8.25
N ARG A 200 -12.93 7.75 -9.34
CA ARG A 200 -11.62 7.09 -9.26
C ARG A 200 -10.54 7.99 -8.66
N GLN A 201 -10.52 9.26 -9.04
CA GLN A 201 -9.58 10.22 -8.47
C GLN A 201 -9.81 10.41 -6.97
N GLN A 202 -11.06 10.47 -6.52
CA GLN A 202 -11.41 10.54 -5.10
C GLN A 202 -10.96 9.30 -4.32
N VAL A 203 -11.16 8.09 -4.88
CA VAL A 203 -10.66 6.84 -4.30
C VAL A 203 -9.13 6.87 -4.17
N LEU A 204 -8.42 7.26 -5.23
CA LEU A 204 -6.95 7.37 -5.22
C LEU A 204 -6.46 8.37 -4.17
N GLN A 205 -7.10 9.55 -4.07
CA GLN A 205 -6.76 10.55 -3.07
C GLN A 205 -7.01 10.04 -1.65
N THR A 206 -8.10 9.31 -1.42
CA THR A 206 -8.41 8.71 -0.13
C THR A 206 -7.36 7.70 0.30
N VAL A 207 -6.94 6.80 -0.61
CA VAL A 207 -5.88 5.83 -0.35
C VAL A 207 -4.55 6.53 -0.03
N ARG A 208 -4.19 7.56 -0.82
CA ARG A 208 -2.95 8.34 -0.59
C ARG A 208 -2.95 9.13 0.71
N GLN A 209 -4.10 9.61 1.16
CA GLN A 209 -4.22 10.29 2.45
C GLN A 209 -4.10 9.30 3.62
N THR A 210 -4.49 8.04 3.41
CA THR A 210 -4.45 7.00 4.46
C THR A 210 -3.06 6.36 4.58
N HIS A 211 -2.32 6.23 3.46
CA HIS A 211 -1.04 5.52 3.40
C HIS A 211 0.09 6.45 2.97
N ILE A 212 0.89 6.93 3.93
CA ILE A 212 1.93 7.93 3.71
C ILE A 212 3.04 7.39 2.79
N ILE A 213 3.49 6.16 3.03
CA ILE A 213 4.57 5.55 2.23
C ILE A 213 4.01 5.16 0.86
N GLY A 214 2.77 4.67 0.81
CA GLY A 214 2.01 4.49 -0.43
C GLY A 214 1.92 5.77 -1.29
N ARG A 215 1.71 6.94 -0.67
CA ARG A 215 1.70 8.24 -1.37
C ARG A 215 3.05 8.58 -1.99
N ILE A 216 4.12 8.53 -1.20
CA ILE A 216 5.48 8.87 -1.66
C ILE A 216 5.91 7.94 -2.81
N THR A 217 5.66 6.64 -2.66
CA THR A 217 5.98 5.65 -3.70
C THR A 217 5.18 5.87 -4.98
N ALA A 218 3.90 6.24 -4.88
CA ALA A 218 3.09 6.60 -6.04
C ALA A 218 3.67 7.83 -6.77
N GLU A 219 3.98 8.91 -6.05
CA GLU A 219 4.54 10.14 -6.63
C GLU A 219 5.86 9.89 -7.37
N ILE A 220 6.77 9.09 -6.79
CA ILE A 220 8.02 8.69 -7.44
C ILE A 220 7.74 7.92 -8.73
N PHE A 221 6.79 6.99 -8.69
CA PHE A 221 6.45 6.15 -9.84
C PHE A 221 5.78 6.96 -10.96
N ASP A 222 4.91 7.89 -10.61
CA ASP A 222 4.24 8.79 -11.54
C ASP A 222 5.26 9.72 -12.22
N ARG A 223 6.23 10.24 -11.45
CA ARG A 223 7.35 11.04 -11.96
C ARG A 223 8.23 10.23 -12.92
N GLN A 224 8.55 8.98 -12.59
CA GLN A 224 9.35 8.11 -13.46
C GLN A 224 8.64 7.76 -14.78
N ARG A 225 7.31 7.68 -14.78
CA ARG A 225 6.52 7.43 -15.98
C ARG A 225 6.28 8.68 -16.83
N GLY A 226 6.62 9.87 -16.32
CA GLY A 226 6.28 11.14 -16.96
C GLY A 226 4.77 11.35 -17.11
N VAL A 227 3.97 10.76 -16.20
CA VAL A 227 2.52 10.88 -16.25
C VAL A 227 2.11 12.07 -15.40
N ASP A 228 1.70 13.16 -16.07
CA ASP A 228 1.09 14.31 -15.39
C ASP A 228 -0.28 13.91 -14.84
N GLN A 229 -0.37 13.80 -13.52
CA GLN A 229 -1.64 13.50 -12.84
C GLN A 229 -2.65 14.64 -12.92
N ALA A 230 -2.18 15.84 -13.29
CA ALA A 230 -3.00 17.01 -13.55
C ALA A 230 -3.53 17.07 -14.99
N ALA A 231 -3.14 16.12 -15.85
CA ALA A 231 -3.63 16.10 -17.23
C ALA A 231 -5.15 15.95 -17.22
N LYS A 232 -5.84 16.91 -17.84
CA LYS A 232 -7.30 16.92 -17.91
C LYS A 232 -7.82 15.66 -18.64
N PRO A 233 -8.90 15.05 -18.15
CA PRO A 233 -9.51 13.86 -18.79
C PRO A 233 -9.89 14.10 -20.25
N GLU A 234 -10.10 15.36 -20.66
CA GLU A 234 -10.34 15.81 -22.04
C GLU A 234 -9.32 15.26 -23.05
N ILE A 235 -8.04 15.11 -22.68
CA ILE A 235 -6.99 14.60 -23.58
C ILE A 235 -7.23 13.12 -23.90
N LEU A 236 -7.77 12.34 -22.95
CA LEU A 236 -8.08 10.92 -23.18
C LEU A 236 -9.23 10.75 -24.17
N PHE A 237 -10.24 11.61 -24.12
CA PHE A 237 -11.38 11.57 -25.06
C PHE A 237 -11.00 11.94 -26.50
N ARG A 238 -9.85 12.60 -26.72
CA ARG A 238 -9.35 12.86 -28.08
C ARG A 238 -8.74 11.62 -28.75
N THR A 239 -8.25 10.66 -27.96
CA THR A 239 -7.41 9.57 -28.48
C THR A 239 -8.07 8.20 -28.42
N LYS A 240 -9.13 8.02 -27.63
CA LYS A 240 -9.81 6.74 -27.43
C LYS A 240 -11.33 6.90 -27.56
N SER A 241 -11.99 5.88 -28.10
CA SER A 241 -13.45 5.79 -28.06
C SER A 241 -13.94 5.72 -26.62
N CYS A 242 -15.13 6.25 -26.37
CA CYS A 242 -15.64 6.37 -25.01
C CYS A 242 -15.87 5.00 -24.34
N GLU A 243 -16.36 4.01 -25.07
CA GLU A 243 -16.47 2.63 -24.57
C GLU A 243 -15.11 2.07 -24.14
N ARG A 244 -14.06 2.31 -24.93
CA ARG A 244 -12.70 1.87 -24.60
C ARG A 244 -12.13 2.63 -23.39
N ILE A 245 -12.55 3.88 -23.16
CA ILE A 245 -12.18 4.64 -21.97
C ILE A 245 -12.81 3.99 -20.74
N ILE A 246 -14.13 3.77 -20.75
CA ILE A 246 -14.88 3.13 -19.65
C ILE A 246 -14.33 1.74 -19.36
N ASP A 247 -14.05 0.94 -20.41
CA ASP A 247 -13.49 -0.38 -20.22
C ASP A 247 -12.09 -0.32 -19.60
N SER A 248 -11.26 0.64 -20.05
CA SER A 248 -9.90 0.83 -19.52
C SER A 248 -9.81 1.30 -18.08
N VAL A 249 -10.92 1.77 -17.48
CA VAL A 249 -10.93 2.19 -16.06
C VAL A 249 -10.58 1.03 -15.12
N ASP A 250 -10.98 -0.20 -15.47
CA ASP A 250 -10.70 -1.42 -14.71
C ASP A 250 -9.30 -1.99 -14.93
N HIS A 251 -8.48 -1.35 -15.76
CA HIS A 251 -7.18 -1.90 -16.07
C HIS A 251 -6.22 -1.73 -14.89
N SER A 252 -6.24 -2.72 -14.00
CA SER A 252 -5.27 -2.82 -12.91
C SER A 252 -3.92 -3.28 -13.46
N ASN A 253 -2.85 -2.65 -12.98
CA ASN A 253 -1.50 -3.04 -13.36
C ASN A 253 -1.13 -4.35 -12.63
N ARG A 254 -1.29 -5.49 -13.31
CA ARG A 254 -1.00 -6.83 -12.77
C ARG A 254 0.39 -6.93 -12.15
N MET A 255 1.40 -6.30 -12.76
CA MET A 255 2.77 -6.31 -12.22
C MET A 255 2.85 -5.59 -10.88
N ALA A 256 2.25 -4.39 -10.77
CA ALA A 256 2.23 -3.65 -9.51
C ALA A 256 1.50 -4.42 -8.40
N ASN A 257 0.41 -5.11 -8.74
CA ASN A 257 -0.32 -5.97 -7.81
C ASN A 257 0.56 -7.12 -7.30
N MET A 258 1.25 -7.83 -8.21
CA MET A 258 2.17 -8.91 -7.85
C MET A 258 3.29 -8.42 -6.92
N PHE A 259 3.90 -7.27 -7.24
CA PHE A 259 4.93 -6.69 -6.38
C PHE A 259 4.39 -6.32 -4.99
N SER A 260 3.19 -5.75 -4.90
CA SER A 260 2.60 -5.42 -3.59
C SER A 260 2.28 -6.64 -2.75
N ILE A 261 1.82 -7.74 -3.38
CA ILE A 261 1.55 -9.00 -2.68
C ILE A 261 2.86 -9.61 -2.19
N ALA A 262 3.88 -9.68 -3.06
CA ALA A 262 5.19 -10.19 -2.70
C ALA A 262 5.84 -9.37 -1.57
N ALA A 263 5.75 -8.04 -1.62
CA ALA A 263 6.22 -7.15 -0.57
C ALA A 263 5.49 -7.38 0.77
N GLY A 264 4.17 -7.58 0.74
CA GLY A 264 3.38 -7.91 1.92
C GLY A 264 3.79 -9.25 2.55
N ILE A 265 3.93 -10.31 1.75
CA ILE A 265 4.37 -11.63 2.24
C ILE A 265 5.80 -11.54 2.80
N GLY A 266 6.72 -10.89 2.07
CA GLY A 266 8.10 -10.69 2.52
C GLY A 266 8.17 -9.92 3.84
N SER A 267 7.34 -8.89 4.01
CA SER A 267 7.25 -8.15 5.27
C SER A 267 6.79 -9.03 6.43
N LEU A 268 5.79 -9.88 6.23
CA LEU A 268 5.29 -10.78 7.29
C LEU A 268 6.36 -11.79 7.71
N ILE A 269 7.08 -12.37 6.76
CA ILE A 269 8.20 -13.29 7.04
C ILE A 269 9.31 -12.55 7.79
N GLY A 270 9.70 -11.35 7.34
CA GLY A 270 10.72 -10.54 7.99
C GLY A 270 10.36 -10.18 9.43
N PHE A 271 9.11 -9.77 9.66
CA PHE A 271 8.60 -9.49 11.00
C PHE A 271 8.60 -10.74 11.88
N TRP A 272 8.17 -11.89 11.35
CA TRP A 272 8.19 -13.15 12.07
C TRP A 272 9.61 -13.57 12.49
N LEU A 273 10.58 -13.49 11.58
CA LEU A 273 11.98 -13.81 11.89
C LEU A 273 12.56 -12.86 12.94
N LEU A 274 12.26 -11.57 12.84
CA LEU A 274 12.68 -10.58 13.83
C LEU A 274 12.07 -10.87 15.20
N PHE A 275 10.78 -11.20 15.24
CA PHE A 275 10.07 -11.58 16.46
C PHE A 275 10.70 -12.82 17.10
N CYS A 276 10.95 -13.88 16.31
CA CYS A 276 11.66 -15.06 16.78
C CYS A 276 13.07 -14.76 17.29
N ALA A 277 13.79 -13.82 16.66
CA ALA A 277 15.13 -13.42 17.10
C ALA A 277 15.12 -12.68 18.44
N ILE A 278 14.08 -11.87 18.70
CA ILE A 278 13.89 -11.17 19.98
C ILE A 278 13.48 -12.15 21.09
N LEU A 279 12.60 -13.10 20.79
CA LEU A 279 12.12 -14.07 21.77
C LEU A 279 13.09 -15.22 22.05
N ARG A 280 14.13 -15.41 21.23
CA ARG A 280 15.08 -16.50 21.44
C ARG A 280 15.82 -16.22 22.75
N PRO A 281 15.61 -17.04 23.81
CA PRO A 281 16.37 -16.86 25.03
C PRO A 281 17.85 -16.97 24.66
N SER A 282 18.66 -16.08 25.21
CA SER A 282 20.12 -16.18 25.10
C SER A 282 20.53 -17.48 25.79
N VAL A 283 20.57 -18.57 25.04
CA VAL A 283 21.04 -19.85 25.54
C VAL A 283 22.47 -19.58 25.98
N PRO A 284 22.80 -19.72 27.27
CA PRO A 284 24.17 -19.56 27.72
C PRO A 284 25.00 -20.51 26.88
N SER A 285 25.99 -19.98 26.18
CA SER A 285 26.91 -20.80 25.41
C SER A 285 27.44 -21.87 26.36
N VAL A 286 27.05 -23.13 26.12
CA VAL A 286 27.58 -24.26 26.89
C VAL A 286 29.09 -24.09 26.80
N PRO A 287 29.81 -23.93 27.93
CA PRO A 287 31.24 -23.75 27.90
C PRO A 287 31.78 -24.89 27.05
N GLU A 288 32.48 -24.52 25.99
CA GLU A 288 33.10 -25.42 25.04
C GLU A 288 34.13 -26.22 25.85
N SER A 289 33.66 -27.32 26.43
CA SER A 289 34.52 -28.29 27.09
C SER A 289 35.43 -28.82 26.00
N GLU A 290 36.72 -28.48 26.10
CA GLU A 290 37.76 -28.91 25.18
C GLU A 290 37.54 -30.39 24.80
N PRO A 291 37.31 -30.71 23.52
CA PRO A 291 37.11 -32.08 23.07
C PRO A 291 38.42 -32.87 22.99
N GLU A 292 39.38 -32.67 23.91
CA GLU A 292 40.74 -33.22 23.76
C GLU A 292 41.10 -34.44 24.62
N THR A 293 40.22 -34.93 25.51
CA THR A 293 40.60 -36.06 26.39
C THR A 293 39.74 -37.32 26.27
N VAL A 294 38.53 -37.26 25.73
CA VAL A 294 37.65 -38.45 25.70
C VAL A 294 38.09 -39.46 24.61
N GLU A 295 38.61 -39.01 23.46
CA GLU A 295 39.08 -39.95 22.42
C GLU A 295 40.38 -40.69 22.82
N LYS A 296 41.24 -40.06 23.65
CA LYS A 296 42.45 -40.72 24.18
C LYS A 296 42.15 -41.77 25.24
N VAL A 297 41.06 -41.62 26.00
CA VAL A 297 40.65 -42.63 27.00
C VAL A 297 39.98 -43.83 26.32
N GLN A 298 39.26 -43.62 25.21
CA GLN A 298 38.56 -44.72 24.52
C GLN A 298 39.50 -45.61 23.68
N ARG A 299 40.67 -45.13 23.27
CA ARG A 299 41.71 -45.99 22.64
C ARG A 299 42.48 -46.87 23.63
N ARG A 300 42.58 -46.51 24.91
CA ARG A 300 43.29 -47.34 25.91
C ARG A 300 42.49 -48.56 26.38
N ARG A 301 41.17 -48.55 26.27
CA ARG A 301 40.32 -49.70 26.67
C ARG A 301 40.14 -50.80 25.61
N LYS A 302 40.85 -50.73 24.48
CA LYS A 302 40.84 -51.79 23.44
C LYS A 302 42.16 -52.57 23.36
N LEU A 303 43.06 -52.37 24.31
CA LEU A 303 44.39 -53.01 24.33
C LEU A 303 44.64 -53.89 25.56
N ASP A 304 43.64 -54.02 26.44
CA ASP A 304 43.56 -55.03 27.50
C ASP A 304 42.45 -56.04 27.15
#